data_AF-A0A0C3B7Z1-F1
#
_entry.id   AF-A0A0C3B7Z1-F1
#
_cell.length_a   1.000
_cell.length_b   1.000
_cell.length_c   1.000
_cell.angle_alpha   90.00
_cell.angle_beta   90.00
_cell.angle_gamma   90.00
#
_symmetry.space_group_name_H-M   'P 1'
#
loop_
_entity.id
_entity.type
_entity.pdbx_description
1 polymer ?
#
loop_
_entity_poly.entity_id
_entity_poly.type
_entity_poly.pdbx_seq_one_letter_code
_entity_poly.pdbx_strand_id
1 'polypeptide(L)'
;MALIFTVVLFLNLIDIVRTLDNITVDSTNFDRIHYAGNWTTSTYDNFDYGGTHQWSSDPSASATFTFTGVGVYYMSSLFNHSVTTQISIDGNPAQVLNLTSPAGGGAIQDVASAAVWGMDQLSNMPHNVVISRAPGGIFVEVDAFMCVPLFVYP
;
A
#
# COMPACT_ATOMS: atom_id res chain seq x y z
N MET A 1 40.84 -19.88 53.67
CA MET A 1 39.49 -19.33 53.86
C MET A 1 39.28 -18.29 52.77
N ALA A 2 38.73 -18.71 51.64
CA ALA A 2 38.57 -17.87 50.45
C ALA A 2 37.18 -17.23 50.49
N LEU A 3 37.11 -15.90 50.53
CA LEU A 3 35.86 -15.16 50.48
C LEU A 3 35.59 -14.77 49.01
N ILE A 4 34.61 -15.43 48.41
CA ILE A 4 34.12 -15.16 47.06
C ILE A 4 33.29 -13.87 47.12
N PHE A 5 33.70 -12.83 46.40
CA PHE A 5 32.85 -11.69 46.07
C PHE A 5 32.56 -11.74 44.58
N THR A 6 31.36 -12.21 44.22
CA THR A 6 30.83 -12.09 42.86
C THR A 6 29.51 -11.36 42.96
N VAL A 7 29.55 -10.04 42.79
CA VAL A 7 28.35 -9.24 42.56
C VAL A 7 28.17 -9.19 41.04
N VAL A 8 27.31 -10.05 40.50
CA VAL A 8 26.84 -9.92 39.12
C VAL A 8 25.82 -8.78 39.12
N LEU A 9 26.23 -7.63 38.60
CA LEU A 9 25.33 -6.54 38.25
C LEU A 9 24.48 -7.03 37.07
N PHE A 10 23.25 -7.48 37.33
CA PHE A 10 22.27 -7.66 36.27
C PHE A 10 21.86 -6.26 35.78
N LEU A 11 22.55 -5.78 34.75
CA LEU A 11 22.04 -4.69 33.93
C LEU A 11 20.70 -5.15 33.36
N ASN A 12 19.61 -4.49 33.76
CA ASN A 12 18.33 -4.60 33.08
C ASN A 12 18.49 -4.06 31.66
N LEU A 13 18.95 -4.91 30.73
CA LEU A 13 18.81 -4.68 29.30
C LEU A 13 17.37 -5.05 28.96
N ILE A 14 16.51 -4.03 28.91
CA ILE A 14 15.27 -4.16 28.15
C ILE A 14 15.70 -4.14 26.69
N ASP A 15 15.85 -5.30 26.08
CA ASP A 15 16.08 -5.42 24.64
C ASP A 15 14.78 -5.05 23.94
N ILE A 16 14.69 -3.80 23.45
CA ILE A 16 13.55 -3.35 22.65
C ILE A 16 13.58 -4.10 21.32
N VAL A 17 12.64 -5.03 21.13
CA VAL A 17 12.45 -5.72 19.85
C VAL A 17 11.64 -4.83 18.92
N ARG A 18 12.18 -4.60 17.73
CA ARG A 18 11.50 -3.93 16.62
C ARG A 18 11.21 -4.95 15.53
N THR A 19 9.95 -5.12 15.15
CA THR A 19 9.57 -5.94 13.99
C THR A 19 9.12 -5.05 12.84
N LEU A 20 9.53 -5.44 11.63
CA LEU A 20 9.10 -4.84 10.37
C LEU A 20 8.44 -5.96 9.57
N ASP A 21 7.14 -6.11 9.78
CA ASP A 21 6.34 -7.11 9.08
C ASP A 21 5.50 -6.41 8.02
N ASN A 22 5.56 -6.87 6.78
CA ASN A 22 4.77 -6.31 5.71
C ASN A 22 3.31 -6.78 5.86
N ILE A 23 2.38 -5.83 5.92
CA ILE A 23 0.94 -6.12 5.89
C ILE A 23 0.41 -5.69 4.53
N THR A 24 -0.16 -6.64 3.78
CA THR A 24 -0.89 -6.34 2.55
C THR A 24 -2.37 -6.15 2.88
N VAL A 25 -2.97 -5.11 2.31
CA VAL A 25 -4.35 -4.67 2.48
C VAL A 25 -5.00 -4.70 1.11
N ASP A 26 -5.98 -5.56 0.96
CA ASP A 26 -6.73 -5.76 -0.27
C ASP A 26 -7.72 -4.62 -0.51
N SER A 27 -8.04 -4.34 -1.78
CA SER A 27 -9.02 -3.31 -2.16
C SER A 27 -10.42 -3.51 -1.56
N THR A 28 -10.74 -4.72 -1.11
CA THR A 28 -12.01 -5.05 -0.43
C THR A 28 -11.98 -4.79 1.09
N ASN A 29 -10.84 -4.40 1.67
CA ASN A 29 -10.74 -4.00 3.08
C ASN A 29 -11.26 -2.56 3.31
N PHE A 30 -12.58 -2.38 3.19
CA PHE A 30 -13.27 -1.09 3.33
C PHE A 30 -13.14 -0.43 4.72
N ASP A 31 -12.68 -1.17 5.73
CA ASP A 31 -12.34 -0.67 7.06
C ASP A 31 -10.96 0.04 7.09
N ARG A 32 -10.11 -0.21 6.08
CA ARG A 32 -8.76 0.35 5.97
C ARG A 32 -8.59 1.29 4.79
N ILE A 33 -9.41 1.12 3.75
CA ILE A 33 -9.42 1.96 2.55
C ILE A 33 -10.80 2.62 2.41
N HIS A 34 -10.82 3.95 2.50
CA HIS A 34 -12.04 4.73 2.37
C HIS A 34 -12.20 5.23 0.93
N TYR A 35 -13.32 4.87 0.30
CA TYR A 35 -13.64 5.24 -1.07
C TYR A 35 -14.69 6.36 -1.12
N ALA A 36 -14.42 7.41 -1.90
CA ALA A 36 -15.34 8.49 -2.21
C ALA A 36 -15.64 8.52 -3.71
N GLY A 37 -16.87 8.88 -4.07
CA GLY A 37 -17.38 8.79 -5.46
C GLY A 37 -17.92 7.40 -5.80
N ASN A 38 -18.23 7.18 -7.07
CA ASN A 38 -18.80 5.90 -7.53
C ASN A 38 -17.69 4.89 -7.85
N TRP A 39 -17.54 3.86 -7.03
CA TRP A 39 -16.59 2.76 -7.24
C TRP A 39 -17.32 1.46 -7.58
N THR A 40 -16.66 0.60 -8.36
CA THR A 40 -17.15 -0.71 -8.75
C THR A 40 -16.05 -1.74 -8.50
N THR A 41 -16.43 -2.88 -7.92
CA THR A 41 -15.52 -4.04 -7.80
C THR A 41 -15.46 -4.76 -9.14
N SER A 42 -14.25 -5.11 -9.59
CA SER A 42 -14.05 -5.88 -10.81
C SER A 42 -14.66 -7.28 -10.72
N THR A 43 -14.79 -7.93 -11.88
CA THR A 43 -14.97 -9.38 -11.90
C THR A 43 -13.68 -10.07 -11.48
N TYR A 44 -13.80 -11.28 -10.95
CA TYR A 44 -12.64 -12.06 -10.53
C TYR A 44 -11.64 -12.28 -11.69
N ASP A 45 -10.36 -12.08 -11.40
CA ASP A 45 -9.25 -12.37 -12.29
C ASP A 45 -8.00 -12.78 -11.47
N ASN A 46 -7.06 -13.53 -12.07
CA ASN A 46 -5.89 -14.04 -11.34
C ASN A 46 -4.67 -13.09 -11.36
N PHE A 47 -4.76 -11.96 -12.06
CA PHE A 47 -3.76 -10.91 -12.04
C PHE A 47 -3.90 -9.99 -10.82
N ASP A 48 -5.08 -9.87 -10.24
CA ASP A 48 -5.32 -9.02 -9.06
C ASP A 48 -4.91 -9.71 -7.76
N TYR A 49 -4.42 -8.92 -6.80
CA TYR A 49 -4.31 -9.37 -5.43
C TYR A 49 -5.72 -9.64 -4.87
N GLY A 50 -5.88 -10.74 -4.13
CA GLY A 50 -7.21 -11.16 -3.63
C GLY A 50 -8.22 -11.56 -4.71
N GLY A 51 -7.87 -11.43 -5.99
CA GLY A 51 -8.66 -11.81 -7.15
C GLY A 51 -9.59 -10.72 -7.70
N THR A 52 -9.68 -9.53 -7.08
CA THR A 52 -10.47 -8.40 -7.57
C THR A 52 -9.85 -7.07 -7.19
N HIS A 53 -10.04 -6.04 -8.01
CA HIS A 53 -9.69 -4.66 -7.69
C HIS A 53 -10.94 -3.76 -7.64
N GLN A 54 -10.83 -2.61 -6.99
CA GLN A 54 -11.82 -1.54 -7.11
C GLN A 54 -11.42 -0.62 -8.27
N TRP A 55 -12.38 -0.19 -9.08
CA TRP A 55 -12.14 0.80 -10.13
C TRP A 55 -13.27 1.83 -10.23
N SER A 56 -12.98 2.95 -10.88
CA SER A 56 -13.95 4.00 -11.15
C SER A 56 -13.65 4.74 -12.45
N SER A 57 -14.70 5.26 -13.08
CA SER A 57 -14.61 6.26 -14.16
C SER A 57 -15.09 7.65 -13.74
N ASP A 58 -15.53 7.79 -12.48
CA ASP A 58 -15.99 9.05 -11.91
C ASP A 58 -14.79 10.01 -11.77
N PRO A 59 -14.84 11.22 -12.37
CA PRO A 59 -13.76 12.20 -12.27
C PRO A 59 -13.49 12.69 -10.85
N SER A 60 -14.44 12.51 -9.93
CA SER A 60 -14.33 12.91 -8.53
C SER A 60 -13.96 11.76 -7.58
N ALA A 61 -13.79 10.54 -8.11
CA ALA A 61 -13.47 9.38 -7.30
C ALA A 61 -12.08 9.46 -6.66
N SER A 62 -11.99 9.10 -5.39
CA SER A 62 -10.75 8.93 -4.66
C SER A 62 -10.83 7.76 -3.68
N ALA A 63 -9.67 7.16 -3.40
CA ALA A 63 -9.50 6.15 -2.37
C ALA A 63 -8.42 6.62 -1.40
N THR A 64 -8.71 6.58 -0.11
CA THR A 64 -7.78 6.99 0.95
C THR A 64 -7.41 5.79 1.80
N PHE A 65 -6.13 5.44 1.79
CA PHE A 65 -5.56 4.40 2.65
C PHE A 65 -4.78 5.04 3.79
N THR A 66 -5.15 4.68 5.02
CA THR A 66 -4.47 5.17 6.22
C THR A 66 -3.70 4.05 6.89
N PHE A 67 -2.45 4.31 7.25
CA PHE A 67 -1.61 3.36 7.98
C PHE A 67 -0.73 4.09 8.99
N THR A 68 -0.13 3.34 9.92
CA THR A 68 0.95 3.82 10.78
C THR A 68 2.14 2.92 10.53
N GLY A 69 3.27 3.49 10.13
CA GLY A 69 4.43 2.70 9.76
C GLY A 69 5.52 3.53 9.12
N VAL A 70 6.53 2.83 8.60
CA VAL A 70 7.75 3.42 8.05
C VAL A 70 7.89 3.23 6.54
N GLY A 71 6.89 2.60 5.91
CA GLY A 71 6.85 2.42 4.47
C GLY A 71 5.49 1.98 3.95
N VAL A 72 5.22 2.30 2.69
CA VAL A 72 4.02 1.92 1.96
C VAL A 72 4.33 1.70 0.49
N TYR A 73 3.66 0.73 -0.11
CA TYR A 73 3.73 0.39 -1.51
C TYR A 73 2.31 0.27 -2.06
N TYR A 74 2.07 0.86 -3.21
CA TYR A 74 0.84 0.69 -3.96
C TYR A 74 1.04 -0.42 -4.98
N MET A 75 0.13 -1.38 -4.97
CA MET A 75 0.16 -2.56 -5.83
C MET A 75 -0.95 -2.50 -6.85
N SER A 76 -0.66 -3.01 -8.04
CA SER A 76 -1.55 -2.95 -9.19
C SER A 76 -1.18 -4.02 -10.21
N SER A 77 -2.19 -4.67 -10.79
CA SER A 77 -2.05 -5.37 -12.07
C SER A 77 -1.84 -4.36 -13.21
N LEU A 78 -1.26 -4.77 -14.34
CA LEU A 78 -1.19 -3.89 -15.52
C LEU A 78 -2.28 -4.24 -16.53
N PHE A 79 -2.74 -3.21 -17.23
CA PHE A 79 -3.90 -3.26 -18.10
C PHE A 79 -3.50 -3.13 -19.57
N ASN A 80 -4.14 -3.88 -20.46
CA ASN A 80 -3.87 -3.81 -21.90
C ASN A 80 -4.44 -2.55 -22.60
N HIS A 81 -5.01 -1.64 -21.83
CA HIS A 81 -5.61 -0.38 -22.27
C HIS A 81 -5.19 0.74 -21.32
N SER A 82 -5.45 1.99 -21.71
CA SER A 82 -4.95 3.14 -20.96
C SER A 82 -5.60 3.26 -19.58
N VAL A 83 -4.80 2.99 -18.54
CA VAL A 83 -5.14 3.25 -17.15
C VAL A 83 -4.05 4.13 -16.55
N THR A 84 -4.46 5.29 -16.03
CA THR A 84 -3.57 6.27 -15.41
C THR A 84 -4.17 6.75 -14.10
N THR A 85 -3.47 6.46 -13.01
CA THR A 85 -3.84 6.88 -11.66
C THR A 85 -2.89 7.97 -11.21
N GLN A 86 -3.28 8.73 -10.18
CA GLN A 86 -2.33 9.56 -9.46
C GLN A 86 -2.36 9.21 -7.98
N ILE A 87 -1.20 9.31 -7.35
CA ILE A 87 -0.98 8.97 -5.96
C ILE A 87 -0.35 10.16 -5.23
N SER A 88 -0.82 10.43 -4.03
CA SER A 88 -0.21 11.39 -3.11
C SER A 88 -0.14 10.80 -1.71
N ILE A 89 0.83 11.24 -0.92
CA ILE A 89 0.96 10.87 0.49
C ILE A 89 1.09 12.13 1.34
N ASP A 90 0.33 12.20 2.43
CA ASP A 90 0.36 13.27 3.43
C ASP A 90 0.20 14.70 2.85
N GLY A 91 -0.58 14.82 1.77
CA GLY A 91 -0.84 16.09 1.09
C GLY A 91 0.30 16.60 0.20
N ASN A 92 1.36 15.81 0.00
CA ASN A 92 2.41 16.12 -0.98
C ASN A 92 1.86 16.12 -2.41
N PRO A 93 2.54 16.78 -3.37
CA PRO A 93 2.14 16.78 -4.77
C PRO A 93 1.93 15.36 -5.32
N ALA A 94 0.84 15.18 -6.07
CA ALA A 94 0.51 13.89 -6.65
C ALA A 94 1.49 13.48 -7.76
N GLN A 95 1.81 12.20 -7.83
CA GLN A 95 2.59 11.57 -8.89
C GLN A 95 1.66 10.76 -9.79
N VAL A 96 1.77 10.95 -11.11
CA VAL A 96 0.98 10.18 -12.08
C VAL A 96 1.66 8.85 -12.34
N LEU A 97 0.90 7.76 -12.22
CA LEU A 97 1.31 6.40 -12.52
C LEU A 97 0.62 5.93 -13.80
N ASN A 98 1.40 5.33 -14.71
CA ASN A 98 0.86 4.65 -15.87
C ASN A 98 0.80 3.15 -15.58
N LEU A 99 -0.42 2.61 -15.56
CA LEU A 99 -0.70 1.20 -15.27
C LEU A 99 -0.99 0.42 -16.57
N THR A 100 -0.69 1.01 -17.72
CA THR A 100 -0.83 0.35 -19.01
C THR A 100 0.33 -0.64 -19.21
N SER A 101 0.00 -1.87 -19.54
CA SER A 101 0.99 -2.89 -19.85
C SER A 101 1.67 -2.60 -21.19
N PRO A 102 2.98 -2.90 -21.32
CA PRO A 102 3.68 -2.81 -22.59
C PRO A 102 3.44 -4.02 -23.50
N ALA A 103 2.87 -5.11 -22.97
CA ALA A 103 2.81 -6.41 -23.64
C ALA A 103 1.54 -6.62 -24.49
N GLY A 104 0.49 -5.80 -24.33
CA GLY A 104 -0.71 -5.86 -25.18
C GLY A 104 -1.36 -7.25 -25.19
N GLY A 105 -1.46 -7.89 -24.03
CA GLY A 105 -2.11 -9.17 -23.85
C GLY A 105 -3.59 -9.12 -24.20
N GLY A 106 -4.16 -10.26 -24.61
CA GLY A 106 -5.55 -10.36 -25.07
C GLY A 106 -6.61 -10.22 -23.97
N ALA A 107 -6.21 -10.10 -22.70
CA ALA A 107 -7.11 -9.89 -21.56
C ALA A 107 -6.98 -8.44 -21.04
N ILE A 108 -8.06 -7.94 -20.41
CA ILE A 108 -8.15 -6.55 -19.91
C ILE A 108 -6.98 -6.21 -18.98
N GLN A 109 -6.59 -7.18 -18.14
CA GLN A 109 -5.33 -7.23 -17.39
C GLN A 109 -4.46 -8.33 -17.96
N ASP A 110 -3.15 -8.12 -17.98
CA ASP A 110 -2.20 -9.09 -18.57
C ASP A 110 -0.87 -9.19 -17.83
N VAL A 111 -0.68 -8.42 -16.75
CA VAL A 111 0.45 -8.53 -15.84
C VAL A 111 -0.06 -8.60 -14.41
N ALA A 112 0.40 -9.61 -13.67
CA ALA A 112 0.02 -9.83 -12.28
C ALA A 112 0.46 -8.68 -11.37
N SER A 113 -0.32 -8.49 -10.31
CA SER A 113 -0.15 -7.42 -9.34
C SER A 113 1.23 -7.44 -8.70
N ALA A 114 1.86 -6.27 -8.69
CA ALA A 114 3.14 -6.02 -8.05
C ALA A 114 3.18 -4.58 -7.53
N ALA A 115 4.16 -4.28 -6.68
CA ALA A 115 4.41 -2.90 -6.27
C ALA A 115 4.81 -2.05 -7.49
N VAL A 116 3.97 -1.08 -7.85
CA VAL A 116 4.19 -0.14 -8.97
C VAL A 116 4.62 1.24 -8.48
N TRP A 117 4.42 1.50 -7.19
CA TRP A 117 4.89 2.70 -6.49
C TRP A 117 5.18 2.36 -5.04
N GLY A 118 6.09 3.10 -4.40
CA GLY A 118 6.30 3.01 -2.97
C GLY A 118 7.10 4.16 -2.40
N MET A 119 7.01 4.29 -1.08
CA MET A 119 7.80 5.22 -0.27
C MET A 119 8.21 4.51 1.01
N ASP A 120 9.49 4.57 1.33
CA ASP A 120 10.09 4.02 2.54
C ASP A 120 10.74 5.12 3.38
N GLN A 121 11.35 4.72 4.51
CA GLN A 121 12.01 5.63 5.45
C GLN A 121 11.09 6.74 5.98
N LEU A 122 9.78 6.46 6.03
CA LEU A 122 8.80 7.34 6.65
C LEU A 122 8.99 7.35 8.17
N SER A 123 8.63 8.45 8.82
CA SER A 123 8.53 8.51 10.28
C SER A 123 7.45 7.55 10.75
N ASN A 124 7.65 6.81 11.84
CA ASN A 124 6.62 5.89 12.37
C ASN A 124 5.43 6.63 12.99
N MET A 125 4.56 7.19 12.15
CA MET A 125 3.43 8.05 12.49
C MET A 125 2.23 7.68 11.59
N PRO A 126 1.02 8.17 11.86
CA PRO A 126 -0.09 8.03 10.92
C PRO A 126 0.21 8.74 9.58
N HIS A 127 -0.04 8.03 8.48
CA HIS A 127 0.12 8.48 7.10
C HIS A 127 -1.17 8.28 6.32
N ASN A 128 -1.42 9.15 5.34
CA ASN A 128 -2.56 9.07 4.44
C ASN A 128 -2.11 9.02 2.99
N VAL A 129 -2.36 7.90 2.32
CA VAL A 129 -2.17 7.75 0.87
C VAL A 129 -3.50 7.97 0.18
N VAL A 130 -3.52 8.83 -0.84
CA VAL A 130 -4.70 9.11 -1.66
C VAL A 130 -4.42 8.72 -3.09
N ILE A 131 -5.26 7.83 -3.62
CA ILE A 131 -5.35 7.47 -5.04
C ILE A 131 -6.53 8.23 -5.65
N SER A 132 -6.31 8.84 -6.81
CA SER A 132 -7.41 9.43 -7.59
C SER A 132 -7.13 9.30 -9.09
N ARG A 133 -8.11 9.65 -9.91
CA ARG A 133 -7.94 9.67 -11.36
C ARG A 133 -6.89 10.70 -11.76
N ALA A 134 -5.98 10.32 -12.65
CA ALA A 134 -5.01 11.26 -13.20
C ALA A 134 -5.70 12.29 -14.13
N PRO A 135 -5.16 13.51 -14.27
CA PRO A 135 -5.64 14.48 -15.25
C PRO A 135 -5.63 13.89 -16.67
N GLY A 136 -6.76 13.97 -17.37
CA GLY A 136 -6.93 13.39 -18.70
C GLY A 136 -7.11 11.87 -18.74
N GLY A 137 -6.98 11.17 -17.61
CA GLY A 137 -7.29 9.75 -17.47
C GLY A 137 -8.79 9.47 -17.50
N ILE A 138 -9.15 8.25 -17.89
CA ILE A 138 -10.55 7.77 -17.94
C ILE A 138 -10.88 6.93 -16.70
N PHE A 139 -9.94 6.12 -16.26
CA PHE A 139 -10.11 5.18 -15.16
C PHE A 139 -9.13 5.45 -14.02
N VAL A 140 -9.57 5.13 -12.80
CA VAL A 140 -8.74 4.95 -11.62
C VAL A 140 -8.99 3.56 -11.05
N GLU A 141 -7.99 2.94 -10.46
CA GLU A 141 -8.12 1.63 -9.82
C GLU A 141 -7.39 1.61 -8.47
N VAL A 142 -7.75 0.65 -7.62
CA VAL A 142 -7.03 0.23 -6.43
C VAL A 142 -7.14 -1.29 -6.31
N ASP A 143 -6.01 -1.99 -6.35
CA ASP A 143 -5.92 -3.43 -6.12
C ASP A 143 -5.46 -3.76 -4.70
N ALA A 144 -4.27 -3.30 -4.29
CA ALA A 144 -3.81 -3.47 -2.92
C ALA A 144 -2.80 -2.41 -2.47
N PHE A 145 -2.65 -2.29 -1.15
CA PHE A 145 -1.54 -1.59 -0.52
C PHE A 145 -0.73 -2.55 0.33
N MET A 146 0.58 -2.40 0.35
CA MET A 146 1.44 -3.03 1.34
C MET A 146 2.00 -1.94 2.26
N CYS A 147 1.85 -2.08 3.57
CA CYS A 147 2.44 -1.16 4.54
C CYS A 147 3.41 -1.89 5.48
N VAL A 148 4.39 -1.15 5.99
CA VAL A 148 5.42 -1.64 6.92
C VAL A 148 5.22 -0.97 8.29
N PRO A 149 4.33 -1.50 9.16
CA PRO A 149 4.24 -1.05 10.55
C PRO A 149 5.56 -1.28 11.28
N LEU A 150 5.89 -0.38 12.20
CA LEU A 150 6.97 -0.57 13.14
C LEU A 150 6.39 -0.68 14.56
N PHE A 151 6.39 -1.91 15.07
CA PHE A 151 6.00 -2.18 16.45
C PHE A 151 7.23 -2.12 17.36
N VAL A 152 7.06 -1.47 18.51
CA VAL A 152 8.09 -1.38 19.55
C VAL A 152 7.55 -2.15 20.76
N TYR A 153 8.10 -3.34 20.98
CA TYR A 153 7.74 -4.14 22.15
C TYR A 153 8.69 -3.81 23.30
N PRO A 154 8.15 -3.50 24.51
CA PRO A 154 8.95 -3.31 25.71
C PRO A 154 9.53 -4.62 26.25
#